data_AF-A0A0U1LZU1-F1
#
_entry.id   AF-A0A0U1LZU1-F1
#
_cell.length_a   1.000
_cell.length_b   1.000
_cell.length_c   1.000
_cell.angle_alpha   90.00
_cell.angle_beta   90.00
_cell.angle_gamma   90.00
#
_symmetry.space_group_name_H-M   'P 1'
#
loop_
_entity.id
_entity.type
_entity.pdbx_description
1 polymer ?
#
loop_
_entity_poly.entity_id
_entity_poly.type
_entity_poly.pdbx_seq_one_letter_code
_entity_poly.pdbx_strand_id
1 'polypeptide(L)'
;MIAVMSSNADLNKMSHIELENEINDLELRLKDARSRLQDASKPSIRNPKDQSPTDQDINERIQLPSFLHPLLLICDTALPLGSFAYSSGLESFIAHNKISSTQNTQSASFQRFLKLSIASVSSTSLPYLLEAYRFPAELERLDNDFDASTPCTVARRASVAQGRALLNVWGKSFRMTYSRHTHTIDSSSTSAAVAAIEDFSETLKSGGFDGDLIGPNGHFAPLWGTFCCAVGIDINLAAYTFMLNHAKAVLSAAVRASVMGPYQAQSILASDELRDSLNSRIRAEYHTKTEDAGQVAPVLDLWVGRHELLYSRIFNS
;
A
#
# COMPACT_ATOMS: atom_id res chain seq x y z
N MET A 1 22.40 48.70 -69.44
CA MET A 1 22.34 48.28 -70.84
C MET A 1 23.72 47.71 -71.20
N ILE A 2 23.77 46.41 -71.54
CA ILE A 2 24.91 45.63 -72.07
C ILE A 2 26.01 45.28 -71.03
N ALA A 3 26.19 44.04 -70.53
CA ALA A 3 26.28 42.69 -71.11
C ALA A 3 27.66 42.34 -71.73
N VAL A 4 28.51 41.69 -70.93
CA VAL A 4 29.08 40.32 -71.07
C VAL A 4 30.34 40.17 -71.97
N MET A 5 31.24 39.31 -71.47
CA MET A 5 32.23 38.43 -72.15
C MET A 5 33.68 38.89 -72.01
N SER A 6 34.68 38.07 -71.65
CA SER A 6 34.80 36.68 -71.22
C SER A 6 36.31 36.41 -70.96
N SER A 7 36.64 35.24 -70.40
CA SER A 7 37.96 34.59 -70.27
C SER A 7 38.85 35.04 -69.11
N ASN A 8 39.42 34.18 -68.25
CA ASN A 8 39.62 32.72 -68.23
C ASN A 8 39.48 32.25 -66.75
N ALA A 9 38.64 31.27 -66.41
CA ALA A 9 38.86 29.83 -66.59
C ALA A 9 40.07 29.31 -65.77
N ASP A 10 39.83 29.04 -64.49
CA ASP A 10 40.49 27.98 -63.70
C ASP A 10 39.60 27.67 -62.47
N LEU A 11 38.40 27.16 -62.76
CA LEU A 11 37.57 26.50 -61.76
C LEU A 11 38.14 25.10 -61.56
N ASN A 12 38.93 24.95 -60.49
CA ASN A 12 39.48 23.71 -60.01
C ASN A 12 38.32 22.76 -59.63
N LYS A 13 37.81 22.02 -60.63
CA LYS A 13 36.86 20.91 -60.42
C LYS A 13 37.67 19.78 -59.79
N MET A 14 37.72 19.80 -58.46
CA MET A 14 38.24 18.69 -57.67
C MET A 14 37.53 17.42 -58.16
N SER A 15 38.30 16.45 -58.64
CA SER A 15 37.74 15.27 -59.28
C SER A 15 36.83 14.53 -58.29
N HIS A 16 35.83 13.80 -58.79
CA HIS A 16 34.93 13.02 -57.93
C HIS A 16 35.70 12.14 -56.93
N ILE A 17 36.86 11.62 -57.37
CA ILE A 17 37.77 10.79 -56.59
C ILE A 17 38.47 11.60 -55.48
N GLU A 18 38.84 12.86 -55.74
CA GLU A 18 39.44 13.74 -54.73
C GLU A 18 38.42 14.13 -53.65
N LEU A 19 37.17 14.38 -54.03
CA LEU A 19 36.08 14.64 -53.08
C LEU A 19 35.75 13.38 -52.26
N GLU A 20 35.73 12.19 -52.87
CA GLU A 20 35.55 10.92 -52.14
C GLU A 20 36.69 10.65 -51.17
N ASN A 21 37.93 10.97 -51.55
CA ASN A 21 39.09 10.86 -50.66
C ASN A 21 39.03 11.87 -49.51
N GLU A 22 38.59 13.10 -49.77
CA GLU A 22 38.40 14.12 -48.74
C GLU A 22 37.28 13.73 -47.77
N ILE A 23 36.17 13.19 -48.27
CA ILE A 23 35.09 12.65 -47.42
C ILE A 23 35.61 11.50 -46.54
N ASN A 24 36.36 10.56 -47.11
CA ASN A 24 36.95 9.46 -46.34
C ASN A 24 37.92 9.97 -45.26
N ASP A 25 38.77 10.96 -45.56
CA ASP A 25 39.68 11.55 -44.57
C ASP A 25 38.90 12.26 -43.44
N LEU A 26 37.85 13.00 -43.79
CA LEU A 26 36.99 13.67 -42.83
C LEU A 26 36.21 12.67 -41.94
N GLU A 27 35.73 11.57 -42.50
CA GLU A 27 35.10 10.50 -41.73
C GLU A 27 36.08 9.82 -40.77
N LEU A 28 37.33 9.64 -41.19
CA LEU A 28 38.39 9.06 -40.36
C LEU A 28 38.75 10.00 -39.19
N ARG A 29 38.87 11.30 -39.46
CA ARG A 29 39.06 12.34 -38.43
C ARG A 29 37.86 12.44 -37.50
N LEU A 30 36.64 12.30 -38.01
CA LEU A 30 35.42 12.32 -37.21
C LEU A 30 35.33 11.08 -36.31
N LYS A 31 35.77 9.91 -36.79
CA LYS A 31 35.86 8.69 -36.00
C LYS A 31 36.91 8.81 -34.89
N ASP A 32 38.08 9.37 -35.19
CA ASP A 32 39.13 9.66 -34.21
C ASP A 32 38.65 10.68 -33.17
N ALA A 33 38.00 11.77 -33.60
CA ALA A 33 37.42 12.77 -32.70
C ALA A 33 36.31 12.17 -31.81
N ARG A 34 35.45 11.30 -32.35
CA ARG A 34 34.45 10.56 -31.56
C ARG A 34 35.08 9.58 -30.58
N SER A 35 36.18 8.92 -30.94
CA SER A 35 36.94 8.06 -30.02
C SER A 35 37.52 8.87 -28.87
N ARG A 36 38.14 10.02 -29.16
CA ARG A 36 38.67 10.95 -28.15
C ARG A 36 37.57 11.53 -27.27
N LEU A 37 36.39 11.82 -27.83
CA LEU A 37 35.22 12.23 -27.07
C LEU A 37 34.72 11.10 -26.16
N GLN A 38 34.68 9.85 -26.63
CA GLN A 38 34.33 8.69 -25.80
C GLN A 38 35.36 8.45 -24.69
N ASP A 39 36.64 8.66 -24.95
CA ASP A 39 37.69 8.53 -23.94
C ASP A 39 37.69 9.71 -22.96
N ALA A 40 37.23 10.89 -23.37
CA ALA A 40 36.97 12.04 -22.48
C ALA A 40 35.63 11.95 -21.72
N SER A 41 34.62 11.27 -22.27
CA SER A 41 33.30 11.04 -21.66
C SER A 41 33.23 9.76 -20.82
N LYS A 42 34.21 8.86 -20.92
CA LYS A 42 34.41 7.85 -19.89
C LYS A 42 34.84 8.58 -18.62
N PRO A 43 34.13 8.43 -17.49
CA PRO A 43 34.63 8.95 -16.23
C PRO A 43 36.02 8.34 -16.03
N SER A 44 37.02 9.19 -15.84
CA SER A 44 38.36 8.77 -15.48
C SER A 44 38.22 7.71 -14.39
N ILE A 45 38.60 6.46 -14.69
CA ILE A 45 38.80 5.43 -13.66
C ILE A 45 40.01 5.90 -12.86
N ARG A 46 39.75 6.84 -11.95
CA ARG A 46 40.64 7.15 -10.84
C ARG A 46 40.74 5.86 -10.03
N ASN A 47 41.96 5.48 -9.68
CA ASN A 47 42.26 4.31 -8.86
C ASN A 47 41.21 4.15 -7.74
N PRO A 48 40.62 2.95 -7.54
CA PRO A 48 39.54 2.72 -6.57
C PRO A 48 39.98 2.82 -5.09
N LYS A 49 41.11 3.47 -4.80
CA LYS A 49 41.66 3.64 -3.45
C LYS A 49 41.71 5.09 -2.95
N ASP A 50 41.50 6.10 -3.80
CA ASP A 50 41.71 7.52 -3.42
C ASP A 50 40.50 8.44 -3.66
N GLN A 51 39.28 7.90 -3.68
CA GLN A 51 38.06 8.73 -3.56
C GLN A 51 37.32 8.34 -2.29
N SER A 52 37.57 9.08 -1.21
CA SER A 52 36.59 9.20 -0.13
C SER A 52 35.28 9.66 -0.78
N PRO A 53 34.15 8.95 -0.59
CA PRO A 53 32.88 9.35 -1.17
C PRO A 53 32.57 10.78 -0.73
N THR A 54 32.23 11.65 -1.69
CA THR A 54 31.82 13.03 -1.40
C THR A 54 30.59 12.99 -0.51
N ASP A 55 30.44 13.87 0.48
CA ASP A 55 29.28 13.88 1.39
C ASP A 55 27.93 13.91 0.63
N GLN A 56 27.89 14.48 -0.57
CA GLN A 56 26.71 14.46 -1.45
C GLN A 56 26.38 13.06 -1.99
N ASP A 57 27.37 12.29 -2.44
CA ASP A 57 27.20 10.89 -2.91
C ASP A 57 26.77 9.95 -1.77
N ILE A 58 27.17 10.28 -0.53
CA ILE A 58 26.72 9.58 0.67
C ILE A 58 25.27 9.95 1.00
N ASN A 59 24.93 11.25 0.97
CA ASN A 59 23.59 11.74 1.31
C ASN A 59 22.52 11.23 0.34
N GLU A 60 22.80 11.17 -0.96
CA GLU A 60 21.88 10.59 -1.95
C GLU A 60 21.68 9.07 -1.75
N ARG A 61 22.71 8.34 -1.28
CA ARG A 61 22.59 6.89 -0.97
C ARG A 61 21.85 6.61 0.34
N ILE A 62 21.79 7.57 1.26
CA ILE A 62 21.14 7.42 2.57
C ILE A 62 19.68 7.87 2.53
N GLN A 63 19.25 8.59 1.49
CA GLN A 63 17.89 9.12 1.43
C GLN A 63 16.87 7.99 1.24
N LEU A 64 16.20 7.64 2.33
CA LEU A 64 15.13 6.66 2.34
C LEU A 64 13.90 7.17 1.58
N PRO A 65 13.08 6.29 0.97
CA PRO A 65 11.83 6.69 0.37
C PRO A 65 10.92 7.41 1.37
N SER A 66 10.28 8.51 0.96
CA SER A 66 9.43 9.33 1.83
C SER A 66 8.28 8.55 2.47
N PHE A 67 7.75 7.55 1.77
CA PHE A 67 6.68 6.67 2.27
C PHE A 67 7.14 5.67 3.33
N LEU A 68 8.45 5.43 3.48
CA LEU A 68 8.94 4.36 4.36
C LEU A 68 8.66 4.68 5.83
N HIS A 69 8.87 5.92 6.24
CA HIS A 69 8.62 6.33 7.62
C HIS A 69 7.15 6.15 8.04
N PRO A 70 6.14 6.71 7.32
CA PRO A 70 4.73 6.45 7.66
C PRO A 70 4.36 4.97 7.56
N LEU A 71 4.91 4.23 6.60
CA LEU A 71 4.69 2.79 6.49
C LEU A 71 5.12 2.05 7.77
N LEU A 72 6.30 2.34 8.30
CA LEU A 72 6.79 1.73 9.54
C LEU A 72 5.91 2.08 10.74
N LEU A 73 5.42 3.31 10.83
CA LEU A 73 4.49 3.73 11.90
C LEU A 73 3.18 2.96 11.87
N ILE A 74 2.59 2.75 10.68
CA ILE A 74 1.31 2.03 10.56
C ILE A 74 1.45 0.51 10.62
N CYS A 75 2.66 0.00 10.41
CA CYS A 75 2.99 -1.42 10.63
C CYS A 75 3.12 -1.78 12.12
N ASP A 76 3.20 -0.78 12.99
CA ASP A 76 3.37 -0.96 14.43
C ASP A 76 2.13 -1.56 15.07
N THR A 77 2.33 -2.62 15.84
CA THR A 77 1.30 -3.24 16.68
C THR A 77 0.82 -2.32 17.81
N ALA A 78 1.60 -1.31 18.21
CA ALA A 78 1.22 -0.34 19.22
C ALA A 78 0.35 0.81 18.67
N LEU A 79 0.08 0.85 17.35
CA LEU A 79 -0.81 1.85 16.77
C LEU A 79 -2.19 1.75 17.46
N PRO A 80 -2.75 2.86 17.98
CA PRO A 80 -3.90 2.82 18.89
C PRO A 80 -5.23 2.66 18.14
N LEU A 81 -5.32 1.61 17.32
CA LEU A 81 -6.52 1.22 16.58
C LEU A 81 -7.42 0.24 17.35
N GLY A 82 -6.91 -0.33 18.45
CA GLY A 82 -7.61 -1.37 19.19
C GLY A 82 -7.69 -2.71 18.44
N SER A 83 -6.89 -2.93 17.41
CA SER A 83 -6.95 -4.16 16.59
C SER A 83 -6.66 -5.44 17.35
N PHE A 84 -5.93 -5.36 18.47
CA PHE A 84 -5.70 -6.48 19.38
C PHE A 84 -6.88 -6.75 20.32
N ALA A 85 -7.89 -5.89 20.39
CA ALA A 85 -9.09 -6.19 21.15
C ALA A 85 -9.94 -7.27 20.47
N TYR A 86 -9.83 -7.44 19.15
CA TYR A 86 -10.68 -8.33 18.35
C TYR A 86 -9.96 -9.63 17.98
N SER A 87 -10.69 -10.75 17.99
CA SER A 87 -10.17 -12.07 17.58
C SER A 87 -10.60 -12.48 16.16
N SER A 88 -11.40 -11.65 15.48
CA SER A 88 -11.96 -11.93 14.16
C SER A 88 -12.71 -13.27 14.09
N GLY A 89 -13.40 -13.65 15.18
CA GLY A 89 -14.16 -14.90 15.30
C GLY A 89 -13.35 -16.12 15.76
N LEU A 90 -12.05 -15.98 16.00
CA LEU A 90 -11.20 -17.10 16.42
C LEU A 90 -11.63 -17.68 17.77
N GLU A 91 -12.03 -16.84 18.73
CA GLU A 91 -12.47 -17.32 20.05
C GLU A 91 -13.73 -18.19 19.94
N SER A 92 -14.71 -17.78 19.14
CA SER A 92 -15.90 -18.58 18.84
C SER A 92 -15.55 -19.86 18.13
N PHE A 93 -14.67 -19.79 17.12
CA PHE A 93 -14.18 -20.95 16.40
C PHE A 93 -13.57 -21.98 17.36
N ILE A 94 -12.68 -21.54 18.26
CA ILE A 94 -12.06 -22.42 19.27
C ILE A 94 -13.11 -23.00 20.21
N ALA A 95 -14.03 -22.18 20.74
CA ALA A 95 -15.07 -22.62 21.65
C ALA A 95 -15.94 -23.74 21.05
N HIS A 96 -16.26 -23.64 19.76
CA HIS A 96 -17.07 -24.62 19.04
C HIS A 96 -16.29 -25.86 18.58
N ASN A 97 -14.96 -25.76 18.39
CA ASN A 97 -14.11 -26.89 17.98
C ASN A 97 -13.48 -27.65 19.16
N LYS A 98 -13.49 -27.08 20.38
CA LYS A 98 -12.98 -27.73 21.61
C LYS A 98 -13.63 -29.09 21.91
N ILE A 99 -14.84 -29.34 21.41
CA ILE A 99 -15.61 -30.56 21.66
C ILE A 99 -14.97 -31.79 20.97
N SER A 100 -14.04 -31.63 20.01
CA SER A 100 -13.54 -32.75 19.19
C SER A 100 -12.02 -32.81 18.94
N SER A 101 -11.19 -32.03 19.64
CA SER A 101 -9.77 -31.85 19.23
C SER A 101 -8.72 -32.46 20.17
N THR A 102 -7.71 -33.12 19.58
CA THR A 102 -6.37 -33.36 20.16
C THR A 102 -5.43 -32.18 19.84
N GLN A 103 -4.21 -32.10 20.40
CA GLN A 103 -3.31 -30.98 20.12
C GLN A 103 -2.89 -30.88 18.64
N ASN A 104 -2.61 -32.00 17.97
CA ASN A 104 -2.22 -32.00 16.56
C ASN A 104 -3.35 -31.49 15.65
N THR A 105 -4.61 -31.81 15.98
CA THR A 105 -5.77 -31.32 15.21
C THR A 105 -6.03 -29.83 15.45
N GLN A 106 -5.60 -29.28 16.58
CA GLN A 106 -5.78 -27.86 16.92
C GLN A 106 -4.91 -26.95 16.04
N SER A 107 -3.65 -27.32 15.82
CA SER A 107 -2.74 -26.56 14.94
C SER A 107 -3.23 -26.55 13.48
N ALA A 108 -3.61 -27.72 12.95
CA ALA A 108 -4.17 -27.82 11.59
C ALA A 108 -5.49 -27.01 11.44
N SER A 109 -6.35 -27.07 12.45
CA SER A 109 -7.61 -26.30 12.49
C SER A 109 -7.34 -24.80 12.50
N PHE A 110 -6.36 -24.34 13.27
CA PHE A 110 -5.95 -22.94 13.27
C PHE A 110 -5.39 -22.51 11.91
N GLN A 111 -4.52 -23.30 11.29
CA GLN A 111 -4.00 -22.98 9.95
C GLN A 111 -5.11 -22.87 8.91
N ARG A 112 -6.14 -23.72 9.00
CA ARG A 112 -7.33 -23.60 8.16
C ARG A 112 -8.11 -22.32 8.46
N PHE A 113 -8.33 -22.00 9.74
CA PHE A 113 -8.99 -20.76 10.15
C PHE A 113 -8.25 -19.51 9.63
N LEU A 114 -6.93 -19.44 9.80
CA LEU A 114 -6.11 -18.32 9.35
C LEU A 114 -6.23 -18.12 7.83
N LYS A 115 -6.13 -19.19 7.05
CA LYS A 115 -6.31 -19.15 5.58
C LYS A 115 -7.69 -18.64 5.17
N LEU A 116 -8.75 -19.11 5.84
CA LEU A 116 -10.11 -18.64 5.59
C LEU A 116 -10.27 -17.17 5.99
N SER A 117 -9.70 -16.78 7.13
CA SER A 117 -9.80 -15.42 7.67
C SER A 117 -9.13 -14.40 6.75
N ILE A 118 -7.95 -14.74 6.22
CA ILE A 118 -7.25 -13.95 5.20
C ILE A 118 -8.09 -13.87 3.91
N ALA A 119 -8.65 -14.99 3.44
CA ALA A 119 -9.47 -15.01 2.23
C ALA A 119 -10.77 -14.18 2.38
N SER A 120 -11.38 -14.18 3.56
CA SER A 120 -12.54 -13.35 3.87
C SER A 120 -12.18 -11.87 3.81
N VAL A 121 -11.16 -11.43 4.56
CA VAL A 121 -10.77 -10.01 4.55
C VAL A 121 -10.29 -9.54 3.17
N SER A 122 -9.64 -10.42 2.40
CA SER A 122 -9.24 -10.05 1.03
C SER A 122 -10.44 -9.86 0.11
N SER A 123 -11.50 -10.66 0.23
CA SER A 123 -12.65 -10.57 -0.68
C SER A 123 -13.70 -9.55 -0.27
N THR A 124 -13.82 -9.26 1.04
CA THR A 124 -14.79 -8.30 1.56
C THR A 124 -14.22 -6.90 1.68
N SER A 125 -13.02 -6.74 2.23
CA SER A 125 -12.50 -5.44 2.69
C SER A 125 -11.45 -4.84 1.76
N LEU A 126 -10.62 -5.67 1.13
CA LEU A 126 -9.56 -5.18 0.26
C LEU A 126 -10.08 -4.41 -0.97
N PRO A 127 -11.17 -4.79 -1.66
CA PRO A 127 -11.69 -4.02 -2.79
C PRO A 127 -12.05 -2.58 -2.39
N TYR A 128 -12.69 -2.40 -1.24
CA TYR A 128 -13.04 -1.07 -0.72
C TYR A 128 -11.83 -0.23 -0.35
N LEU A 129 -10.78 -0.84 0.22
CA LEU A 129 -9.51 -0.17 0.47
C LEU A 129 -8.87 0.31 -0.83
N LEU A 130 -8.79 -0.56 -1.84
CA LEU A 130 -8.18 -0.25 -3.13
C LEU A 130 -8.95 0.84 -3.87
N GLU A 131 -10.28 0.78 -3.83
CA GLU A 131 -11.15 1.78 -4.45
C GLU A 131 -11.02 3.14 -3.75
N ALA A 132 -11.05 3.18 -2.42
CA ALA A 132 -10.88 4.41 -1.65
C ALA A 132 -9.48 5.03 -1.83
N TYR A 133 -8.46 4.20 -2.02
CA TYR A 133 -7.12 4.68 -2.35
C TYR A 133 -7.08 5.37 -3.74
N ARG A 134 -7.74 4.76 -4.74
CA ARG A 134 -7.77 5.27 -6.12
C ARG A 134 -8.66 6.50 -6.27
N PHE A 135 -9.78 6.52 -5.56
CA PHE A 135 -10.80 7.57 -5.62
C PHE A 135 -11.13 8.09 -4.21
N PRO A 136 -10.21 8.86 -3.58
CA PRO A 136 -10.42 9.37 -2.22
C PRO A 136 -11.69 10.19 -2.02
N ALA A 137 -12.14 10.91 -3.06
CA ALA A 137 -13.35 11.72 -3.02
C ALA A 137 -14.64 10.89 -2.81
N GLU A 138 -14.60 9.58 -3.08
CA GLU A 138 -15.74 8.67 -2.91
C GLU A 138 -15.81 8.06 -1.50
N LEU A 139 -14.96 8.49 -0.55
CA LEU A 139 -14.82 7.90 0.77
C LEU A 139 -16.17 7.74 1.51
N GLU A 140 -17.02 8.76 1.50
CA GLU A 140 -18.32 8.70 2.19
C GLU A 140 -19.26 7.66 1.56
N ARG A 141 -19.33 7.60 0.23
CA ARG A 141 -20.11 6.58 -0.49
C ARG A 141 -19.58 5.18 -0.18
N LEU A 142 -18.27 5.00 -0.26
CA LEU A 142 -17.61 3.71 0.02
C LEU A 142 -17.80 3.26 1.47
N ASP A 143 -17.82 4.20 2.42
CA ASP A 143 -18.14 3.92 3.81
C ASP A 143 -19.56 3.40 3.99
N ASN A 144 -20.55 4.08 3.39
CA ASN A 144 -21.95 3.67 3.43
C ASN A 144 -22.18 2.32 2.73
N ASP A 145 -21.58 2.12 1.56
CA ASP A 145 -21.65 0.86 0.82
C ASP A 145 -20.99 -0.29 1.61
N PHE A 146 -19.90 -0.02 2.34
CA PHE A 146 -19.25 -1.00 3.20
C PHE A 146 -20.10 -1.36 4.42
N ASP A 147 -20.80 -0.39 5.03
CA ASP A 147 -21.74 -0.65 6.12
C ASP A 147 -22.87 -1.58 5.65
N ALA A 148 -23.46 -1.27 4.50
CA ALA A 148 -24.57 -2.03 3.90
C ALA A 148 -24.15 -3.46 3.50
N SER A 149 -22.90 -3.65 3.07
CA SER A 149 -22.34 -4.97 2.69
C SER A 149 -21.77 -5.76 3.87
N THR A 150 -21.81 -5.23 5.09
CA THR A 150 -21.33 -5.91 6.31
C THR A 150 -22.51 -6.35 7.20
N PRO A 151 -23.22 -7.46 6.87
CA PRO A 151 -24.42 -7.88 7.61
C PRO A 151 -24.12 -8.35 9.03
N CYS A 152 -22.91 -8.84 9.29
CA CYS A 152 -22.50 -9.26 10.63
C CYS A 152 -22.32 -8.02 11.52
N THR A 153 -23.24 -7.82 12.46
CA THR A 153 -23.27 -6.65 13.38
C THR A 153 -21.98 -6.52 14.20
N VAL A 154 -21.42 -7.64 14.65
CA VAL A 154 -20.14 -7.70 15.39
C VAL A 154 -18.99 -7.20 14.49
N ALA A 155 -18.87 -7.75 13.27
CA ALA A 155 -17.84 -7.32 12.32
C ALA A 155 -17.98 -5.83 11.96
N ARG A 156 -19.23 -5.36 11.78
CA ARG A 156 -19.54 -3.97 11.48
C ARG A 156 -19.10 -3.04 12.60
N ARG A 157 -19.45 -3.35 13.86
CA ARG A 157 -19.02 -2.58 15.05
C ARG A 157 -17.50 -2.54 15.17
N ALA A 158 -16.81 -3.67 14.98
CA ALA A 158 -15.36 -3.74 15.02
C ALA A 158 -14.71 -2.86 13.94
N SER A 159 -15.22 -2.91 12.70
CA SER A 159 -14.75 -2.07 11.59
C SER A 159 -14.95 -0.59 11.86
N VAL A 160 -16.12 -0.18 12.35
CA VAL A 160 -16.40 1.23 12.72
C VAL A 160 -15.49 1.70 13.85
N ALA A 161 -15.31 0.88 14.89
CA ALA A 161 -14.43 1.22 16.00
C ALA A 161 -12.98 1.43 15.55
N GLN A 162 -12.45 0.55 14.68
CA GLN A 162 -11.10 0.66 14.13
C GLN A 162 -10.94 1.86 13.20
N GLY A 163 -11.91 2.12 12.30
CA GLY A 163 -11.85 3.26 11.39
C GLY A 163 -11.95 4.60 12.12
N ARG A 164 -12.84 4.74 13.10
CA ARG A 164 -12.90 5.92 13.97
C ARG A 164 -11.62 6.11 14.79
N ALA A 165 -11.00 5.03 15.26
CA ALA A 165 -9.71 5.11 15.92
C ALA A 165 -8.60 5.59 14.96
N LEU A 166 -8.61 5.14 13.70
CA LEU A 166 -7.68 5.61 12.67
C LEU A 166 -7.87 7.12 12.38
N LEU A 167 -9.11 7.61 12.31
CA LEU A 167 -9.38 9.06 12.18
C LEU A 167 -8.84 9.86 13.36
N ASN A 168 -8.94 9.33 14.58
CA ASN A 168 -8.37 9.97 15.75
C ASN A 168 -6.83 10.03 15.68
N VAL A 169 -6.18 8.97 15.20
CA VAL A 169 -4.73 8.94 14.97
C VAL A 169 -4.34 9.95 13.89
N TRP A 170 -5.11 10.01 12.80
CA TRP A 170 -4.91 11.02 11.75
C TRP A 170 -4.92 12.43 12.34
N GLY A 171 -6.03 12.81 12.99
CA GLY A 171 -6.22 14.17 13.51
C GLY A 171 -5.18 14.58 14.56
N LYS A 172 -4.76 13.63 15.42
CA LYS A 172 -3.83 13.92 16.53
C LYS A 172 -2.36 13.82 16.16
N SER A 173 -1.99 13.02 15.16
CA SER A 173 -0.58 12.64 14.93
C SER A 173 -0.09 12.88 13.50
N PHE A 174 -0.94 12.70 12.48
CA PHE A 174 -0.50 12.79 11.07
C PHE A 174 -0.91 14.10 10.39
N ARG A 175 -2.09 14.63 10.73
CA ARG A 175 -2.73 15.78 10.07
C ARG A 175 -1.77 16.94 9.83
N MET A 176 -1.10 17.43 10.87
CA MET A 176 -0.24 18.62 10.77
C MET A 176 0.96 18.44 9.82
N THR A 177 1.53 17.24 9.80
CA THR A 177 2.69 16.94 8.96
C THR A 177 2.28 16.79 7.51
N TYR A 178 1.27 15.96 7.23
CA TYR A 178 0.92 15.58 5.86
C TYR A 178 0.05 16.62 5.15
N SER A 179 -0.73 17.44 5.89
CA SER A 179 -1.47 18.58 5.30
C SER A 179 -0.56 19.72 4.85
N ARG A 180 0.70 19.78 5.29
CA ARG A 180 1.67 20.81 4.86
C ARG A 180 2.47 20.37 3.63
N HIS A 181 2.71 19.07 3.48
CA HIS A 181 3.46 18.51 2.34
C HIS A 181 2.67 18.53 1.03
N THR A 182 1.34 18.62 1.09
CA THR A 182 0.48 18.83 -0.10
C THR A 182 0.74 20.15 -0.82
N HIS A 183 1.39 21.13 -0.16
CA HIS A 183 1.76 22.40 -0.78
C HIS A 183 3.11 22.36 -1.51
N THR A 184 3.91 21.30 -1.36
CA THR A 184 5.28 21.22 -1.92
C THR A 184 5.48 20.09 -2.92
N ILE A 185 4.63 19.06 -2.91
CA ILE A 185 4.72 17.90 -3.81
C ILE A 185 3.41 17.78 -4.59
N ASP A 186 3.48 17.98 -5.91
CA ASP A 186 2.40 18.02 -6.92
C ASP A 186 1.66 16.67 -7.15
N SER A 187 1.43 15.87 -6.10
CA SER A 187 0.56 14.69 -6.20
C SER A 187 -0.89 15.07 -5.92
N SER A 188 -1.66 15.32 -6.97
CA SER A 188 -3.09 15.67 -6.90
C SER A 188 -3.91 14.67 -6.07
N SER A 189 -3.55 13.38 -6.10
CA SER A 189 -4.21 12.31 -5.35
C SER A 189 -4.03 12.43 -3.83
N THR A 190 -2.82 12.73 -3.36
CA THR A 190 -2.51 12.89 -1.93
C THR A 190 -3.28 14.07 -1.34
N SER A 191 -3.33 15.19 -2.07
CA SER A 191 -4.10 16.37 -1.68
C SER A 191 -5.60 16.07 -1.61
N ALA A 192 -6.14 15.36 -2.61
CA ALA A 192 -7.52 14.91 -2.61
C ALA A 192 -7.84 13.98 -1.43
N ALA A 193 -6.92 13.09 -1.06
CA ALA A 193 -7.09 12.20 0.08
C ALA A 193 -7.08 12.92 1.44
N VAL A 194 -6.20 13.91 1.61
CA VAL A 194 -6.21 14.78 2.79
C VAL A 194 -7.55 15.51 2.89
N ALA A 195 -8.01 16.12 1.80
CA ALA A 195 -9.29 16.83 1.76
C ALA A 195 -10.47 15.89 2.10
N ALA A 196 -10.50 14.69 1.52
CA ALA A 196 -11.55 13.70 1.76
C ALA A 196 -11.61 13.26 3.23
N ILE A 197 -10.46 13.06 3.90
CA ILE A 197 -10.44 12.68 5.33
C ILE A 197 -10.97 13.82 6.21
N GLU A 198 -10.61 15.07 5.91
CA GLU A 198 -11.04 16.23 6.68
C GLU A 198 -12.55 16.46 6.51
N ASP A 199 -13.05 16.45 5.28
CA ASP A 199 -14.49 16.55 4.95
C ASP A 199 -15.29 15.44 5.65
N PHE A 200 -14.84 14.18 5.51
CA PHE A 200 -15.44 13.04 6.20
C PHE A 200 -15.45 13.23 7.73
N SER A 201 -14.39 13.79 8.32
CA SER A 201 -14.32 14.05 9.76
C SER A 201 -15.31 15.13 10.21
N GLU A 202 -15.59 16.13 9.37
CA GLU A 202 -16.58 17.17 9.62
C GLU A 202 -18.00 16.62 9.50
N THR A 203 -18.29 15.85 8.45
CA THR A 203 -19.58 15.17 8.27
C THR A 203 -19.86 14.21 9.43
N LEU A 204 -18.85 13.44 9.88
CA LEU A 204 -18.97 12.52 11.01
C LEU A 204 -19.33 13.21 12.33
N LYS A 205 -18.86 14.45 12.56
CA LYS A 205 -19.19 15.24 13.75
C LYS A 205 -20.58 15.88 13.65
N SER A 206 -21.01 16.19 12.42
CA SER A 206 -22.28 16.87 12.15
C SER A 206 -23.46 15.90 12.05
N GLY A 207 -23.22 14.65 11.61
CA GLY A 207 -24.21 13.59 11.37
C GLY A 207 -24.95 13.03 12.60
N GLY A 208 -24.93 13.74 13.73
CA GLY A 208 -25.76 13.47 14.91
C GLY A 208 -26.72 14.60 15.28
N PHE A 209 -26.69 15.73 14.56
CA PHE A 209 -27.48 16.93 14.88
C PHE A 209 -28.74 17.09 14.02
N ASP A 210 -28.76 16.51 12.81
CA ASP A 210 -29.89 16.63 11.88
C ASP A 210 -30.57 15.27 11.75
N GLY A 211 -31.74 15.11 12.38
CA GLY A 211 -32.38 13.82 12.66
C GLY A 211 -32.79 12.98 11.45
N ASP A 212 -32.64 13.51 10.22
CA ASP A 212 -33.03 12.87 8.96
C ASP A 212 -31.84 12.42 8.09
N LEU A 213 -30.60 12.88 8.36
CA LEU A 213 -29.42 12.51 7.58
C LEU A 213 -28.59 11.46 8.33
N ILE A 214 -28.55 10.24 7.77
CA ILE A 214 -27.65 9.17 8.23
C ILE A 214 -26.24 9.56 7.76
N GLY A 215 -25.45 10.16 8.65
CA GLY A 215 -24.05 10.50 8.38
C GLY A 215 -23.15 9.25 8.26
N PRO A 216 -21.88 9.42 7.87
CA PRO A 216 -20.95 8.31 7.73
C PRO A 216 -20.73 7.55 9.04
N ASN A 217 -20.34 6.29 8.92
CA ASN A 217 -20.08 5.40 10.04
C ASN A 217 -18.60 5.42 10.46
N GLY A 218 -17.67 5.44 9.51
CA GLY A 218 -16.22 5.44 9.78
C GLY A 218 -15.61 4.06 9.81
N HIS A 219 -15.81 3.28 8.75
CA HIS A 219 -15.29 1.95 8.52
C HIS A 219 -13.80 1.90 8.20
N PHE A 220 -13.15 0.86 8.72
CA PHE A 220 -11.71 0.74 8.68
C PHE A 220 -11.14 0.62 7.26
N ALA A 221 -11.76 -0.16 6.37
CA ALA A 221 -11.16 -0.47 5.06
C ALA A 221 -11.13 0.75 4.10
N PRO A 222 -12.24 1.49 3.86
CA PRO A 222 -12.19 2.71 3.05
C PRO A 222 -11.27 3.78 3.65
N LEU A 223 -11.32 3.97 4.98
CA LEU A 223 -10.47 4.93 5.67
C LEU A 223 -8.98 4.57 5.59
N TRP A 224 -8.63 3.29 5.67
CA TRP A 224 -7.24 2.85 5.54
C TRP A 224 -6.67 3.14 4.15
N GLY A 225 -7.45 2.88 3.09
CA GLY A 225 -7.05 3.19 1.72
C GLY A 225 -6.78 4.68 1.53
N THR A 226 -7.75 5.51 1.95
CA THR A 226 -7.64 6.96 1.88
C THR A 226 -6.48 7.50 2.73
N PHE A 227 -6.33 6.99 3.96
CA PHE A 227 -5.22 7.34 4.85
C PHE A 227 -3.87 7.05 4.19
N CYS A 228 -3.69 5.85 3.62
CA CYS A 228 -2.43 5.48 2.97
C CYS A 228 -2.12 6.38 1.77
N CYS A 229 -3.14 6.75 0.98
CA CYS A 229 -3.00 7.72 -0.10
C CYS A 229 -2.56 9.10 0.45
N ALA A 230 -3.19 9.58 1.52
CA ALA A 230 -2.89 10.87 2.14
C ALA A 230 -1.47 10.98 2.72
N VAL A 231 -0.87 9.86 3.15
CA VAL A 231 0.52 9.81 3.63
C VAL A 231 1.54 9.40 2.55
N GLY A 232 1.09 9.20 1.30
CA GLY A 232 1.95 8.86 0.16
C GLY A 232 2.48 7.42 0.15
N ILE A 233 1.84 6.49 0.86
CA ILE A 233 2.20 5.07 0.82
C ILE A 233 1.69 4.45 -0.47
N ASP A 234 2.53 3.70 -1.17
CA ASP A 234 2.14 2.98 -2.39
C ASP A 234 0.95 2.03 -2.17
N ILE A 235 0.04 1.94 -3.13
CA ILE A 235 -1.19 1.12 -3.04
C ILE A 235 -0.91 -0.36 -2.74
N ASN A 236 0.19 -0.92 -3.27
CA ASN A 236 0.54 -2.32 -3.03
C ASN A 236 1.01 -2.52 -1.58
N LEU A 237 1.77 -1.55 -1.05
CA LEU A 237 2.21 -1.55 0.35
C LEU A 237 1.04 -1.30 1.32
N ALA A 238 0.07 -0.46 0.93
CA ALA A 238 -1.16 -0.23 1.67
C ALA A 238 -1.99 -1.53 1.79
N ALA A 239 -2.19 -2.22 0.66
CA ALA A 239 -2.87 -3.50 0.59
C ALA A 239 -2.15 -4.59 1.40
N TYR A 240 -0.83 -4.72 1.22
CA TYR A 240 -0.04 -5.74 1.90
C TYR A 240 -0.02 -5.52 3.42
N THR A 241 0.18 -4.29 3.87
CA THR A 241 0.20 -3.96 5.31
C THR A 241 -1.17 -4.18 5.95
N PHE A 242 -2.26 -3.84 5.27
CA PHE A 242 -3.62 -4.11 5.74
C PHE A 242 -3.84 -5.62 5.99
N MET A 243 -3.51 -6.43 4.99
CA MET A 243 -3.63 -7.89 5.05
C MET A 243 -2.71 -8.51 6.10
N LEU A 244 -1.47 -8.02 6.21
CA LEU A 244 -0.50 -8.49 7.20
C LEU A 244 -0.93 -8.12 8.62
N ASN A 245 -1.47 -6.92 8.84
CA ASN A 245 -1.95 -6.49 10.14
C ASN A 245 -3.14 -7.33 10.62
N HIS A 246 -4.01 -7.78 9.71
CA HIS A 246 -5.04 -8.77 10.03
C HIS A 246 -4.45 -10.10 10.47
N ALA A 247 -3.46 -10.63 9.75
CA ALA A 247 -2.77 -11.86 10.13
C ALA A 247 -2.08 -11.74 11.50
N LYS A 248 -1.40 -10.62 11.77
CA LYS A 248 -0.80 -10.31 13.08
C LYS A 248 -1.85 -10.31 14.20
N ALA A 249 -3.02 -9.70 13.97
CA ALA A 249 -4.10 -9.65 14.95
C ALA A 249 -4.64 -11.06 15.28
N VAL A 250 -4.92 -11.87 14.26
CA VAL A 250 -5.39 -13.26 14.41
C VAL A 250 -4.36 -14.13 15.13
N LEU A 251 -3.07 -14.02 14.77
CA LEU A 251 -2.00 -14.77 15.42
C LEU A 251 -1.80 -14.33 16.88
N SER A 252 -1.89 -13.04 17.16
CA SER A 252 -1.85 -12.53 18.54
C SER A 252 -3.04 -13.02 19.38
N ALA A 253 -4.23 -13.09 18.78
CA ALA A 253 -5.39 -13.72 19.43
C ALA A 253 -5.14 -15.21 19.69
N ALA A 254 -4.53 -15.94 18.75
CA ALA A 254 -4.19 -17.35 18.93
C ALA A 254 -3.20 -17.60 20.08
N VAL A 255 -2.19 -16.73 20.22
CA VAL A 255 -1.24 -16.80 21.34
C VAL A 255 -1.93 -16.55 22.67
N ARG A 256 -2.77 -15.51 22.77
CA ARG A 256 -3.53 -15.20 24.00
C ARG A 256 -4.58 -16.27 24.34
N ALA A 257 -5.14 -16.93 23.33
CA ALA A 257 -6.05 -18.07 23.51
C ALA A 257 -5.31 -19.40 23.78
N SER A 258 -3.98 -19.37 23.94
CA SER A 258 -3.13 -20.55 24.18
C SER A 258 -3.23 -21.64 23.11
N VAL A 259 -3.55 -21.26 21.87
CA VAL A 259 -3.54 -22.16 20.71
C VAL A 259 -2.11 -22.47 20.27
N MET A 260 -1.21 -21.49 20.40
CA MET A 260 0.20 -21.59 20.01
C MET A 260 1.08 -20.66 20.84
N GLY A 261 2.39 -20.89 20.82
CA GLY A 261 3.37 -20.03 21.47
C GLY A 261 3.78 -18.80 20.63
N PRO A 262 4.38 -17.76 21.24
CA PRO A 262 4.78 -16.54 20.54
C PRO A 262 5.82 -16.78 19.44
N TYR A 263 6.78 -17.70 19.65
CA TYR A 263 7.76 -18.05 18.63
C TYR A 263 7.14 -18.79 17.43
N GLN A 264 6.12 -19.61 17.66
CA GLN A 264 5.38 -20.26 16.58
C GLN A 264 4.61 -19.22 15.75
N ALA A 265 3.97 -18.25 16.41
CA ALA A 265 3.30 -17.15 15.73
C ALA A 265 4.28 -16.32 14.87
N GLN A 266 5.47 -15.99 15.39
CA GLN A 266 6.51 -15.29 14.64
C GLN A 266 7.05 -16.13 13.47
N SER A 267 7.21 -17.45 13.66
CA SER A 267 7.60 -18.35 12.58
C SER A 267 6.57 -18.37 11.44
N ILE A 268 5.27 -18.24 11.73
CA ILE A 268 4.22 -18.13 10.70
C ILE A 268 4.29 -16.76 10.02
N LEU A 269 4.51 -15.67 10.77
CA LEU A 269 4.64 -14.33 10.19
C LEU A 269 5.86 -14.18 9.26
N ALA A 270 6.95 -14.86 9.59
CA ALA A 270 8.20 -14.86 8.81
C ALA A 270 8.17 -15.85 7.64
N SER A 271 7.12 -16.66 7.50
CA SER A 271 7.08 -17.77 6.55
C SER A 271 6.79 -17.30 5.12
N ASP A 272 7.43 -17.95 4.15
CA ASP A 272 7.19 -17.71 2.73
C ASP A 272 5.75 -18.06 2.35
N GLU A 273 5.16 -19.09 2.98
CA GLU A 273 3.79 -19.51 2.72
C GLU A 273 2.76 -18.41 3.06
N LEU A 274 2.95 -17.70 4.18
CA LEU A 274 2.08 -16.57 4.53
C LEU A 274 2.27 -15.45 3.51
N ARG A 275 3.52 -15.06 3.23
CA ARG A 275 3.84 -14.00 2.27
C ARG A 275 3.20 -14.27 0.90
N ASP A 276 3.36 -15.49 0.38
CA ASP A 276 2.83 -15.89 -0.92
C ASP A 276 1.30 -15.99 -0.90
N SER A 277 0.71 -16.44 0.22
CA SER A 277 -0.74 -16.41 0.42
C SER A 277 -1.29 -14.98 0.42
N LEU A 278 -0.61 -14.01 1.03
CA LEU A 278 -1.05 -12.61 1.01
C LEU A 278 -0.93 -12.03 -0.39
N ASN A 279 0.22 -12.20 -1.05
CA ASN A 279 0.46 -11.70 -2.40
C ASN A 279 -0.52 -12.29 -3.44
N SER A 280 -0.80 -13.60 -3.37
CA SER A 280 -1.75 -14.24 -4.27
C SER A 280 -3.17 -13.71 -4.08
N ARG A 281 -3.62 -13.47 -2.85
CA ARG A 281 -4.93 -12.87 -2.55
C ARG A 281 -5.02 -11.43 -3.01
N ILE A 282 -3.99 -10.62 -2.75
CA ILE A 282 -3.96 -9.22 -3.22
C ILE A 282 -4.03 -9.17 -4.74
N ARG A 283 -3.28 -10.03 -5.45
CA ARG A 283 -3.32 -10.10 -6.91
C ARG A 283 -4.69 -10.52 -7.43
N ALA A 284 -5.35 -11.47 -6.77
CA ALA A 284 -6.67 -11.94 -7.17
C ALA A 284 -7.73 -10.83 -7.05
N GLU A 285 -7.65 -10.01 -5.99
CA GLU A 285 -8.66 -9.00 -5.67
C GLU A 285 -8.31 -7.60 -6.18
N TYR A 286 -7.15 -7.42 -6.82
CA TYR A 286 -6.61 -6.10 -7.17
C TYR A 286 -7.54 -5.27 -8.07
N HIS A 287 -8.30 -5.95 -8.94
CA HIS A 287 -9.24 -5.35 -9.88
C HIS A 287 -10.70 -5.69 -9.56
N THR A 288 -10.97 -6.34 -8.43
CA THR A 288 -12.33 -6.61 -7.98
C THR A 288 -13.01 -5.29 -7.66
N LYS A 289 -14.19 -5.06 -8.24
CA LYS A 289 -15.00 -3.89 -7.93
C LYS A 289 -15.68 -4.05 -6.56
N THR A 290 -16.05 -2.95 -5.92
CA THR A 290 -16.76 -3.00 -4.64
C THR A 290 -18.12 -3.69 -4.73
N GLU A 291 -18.79 -3.63 -5.89
CA GLU A 291 -20.06 -4.34 -6.16
C GLU A 291 -19.91 -5.87 -6.21
N ASP A 292 -18.71 -6.37 -6.51
CA ASP A 292 -18.38 -7.80 -6.56
C ASP A 292 -17.71 -8.28 -5.26
N ALA A 293 -17.45 -7.38 -4.31
CA ALA A 293 -16.87 -7.71 -3.02
C ALA A 293 -17.87 -8.52 -2.18
N GLY A 294 -17.41 -9.60 -1.54
CA GLY A 294 -18.31 -10.50 -0.84
C GLY A 294 -17.62 -11.58 -0.02
N GLN A 295 -18.40 -12.22 0.85
CA GLN A 295 -17.90 -13.24 1.77
C GLN A 295 -17.67 -14.58 1.07
N VAL A 296 -16.40 -14.98 0.92
CA VAL A 296 -16.00 -16.29 0.34
C VAL A 296 -15.97 -17.44 1.35
N ALA A 297 -16.08 -17.14 2.64
CA ALA A 297 -16.11 -18.11 3.72
C ALA A 297 -17.24 -17.79 4.71
N PRO A 298 -18.53 -18.06 4.35
CA PRO A 298 -19.70 -17.67 5.14
C PRO A 298 -19.68 -18.13 6.61
N VAL A 299 -18.99 -19.23 6.87
CA VAL A 299 -18.82 -19.76 8.22
C VAL A 299 -18.06 -18.79 9.15
N LEU A 300 -17.20 -17.92 8.62
CA LEU A 300 -16.52 -16.90 9.41
C LEU A 300 -17.50 -15.86 9.95
N ASP A 301 -18.44 -15.39 9.13
CA ASP A 301 -19.47 -14.44 9.60
C ASP A 301 -20.31 -15.06 10.72
N LEU A 302 -20.58 -16.37 10.65
CA LEU A 302 -21.24 -17.08 11.73
C LEU A 302 -20.39 -17.13 13.00
N TRP A 303 -19.09 -17.40 12.91
CA TRP A 303 -18.21 -17.41 14.09
C TRP A 303 -18.02 -16.01 14.69
N VAL A 304 -17.86 -14.99 13.85
CA VAL A 304 -17.77 -13.59 14.30
C VAL A 304 -19.08 -13.17 14.95
N GLY A 305 -20.24 -13.42 14.32
CA GLY A 305 -21.54 -13.09 14.88
C GLY A 305 -21.82 -13.82 16.20
N ARG A 306 -21.52 -15.11 16.28
CA ARG A 306 -21.69 -15.90 17.51
C ARG A 306 -20.77 -15.49 18.66
N HIS A 307 -19.74 -14.69 18.39
CA HIS A 307 -18.82 -14.21 19.43
C HIS A 307 -19.54 -13.44 20.54
N GLU A 308 -20.57 -12.67 20.19
CA GLU A 308 -21.36 -11.92 21.17
C GLU A 308 -22.21 -12.81 22.09
N LEU A 309 -22.42 -14.08 21.72
CA LEU A 309 -23.20 -15.06 22.48
C LEU A 309 -22.34 -15.93 23.41
N LEU A 310 -21.02 -15.76 23.43
CA LEU A 310 -20.14 -16.52 24.31
C LEU A 310 -20.30 -16.04 25.77
N TYR A 311 -20.48 -17.01 26.69
CA TYR A 311 -20.65 -16.73 28.12
C TYR A 311 -19.38 -16.11 28.76
N SER A 312 -18.20 -16.60 28.40
CA SER A 312 -16.91 -16.06 28.84
C SER A 312 -16.10 -15.64 27.61
N ARG A 313 -15.59 -14.41 27.65
CA ARG A 313 -14.88 -13.77 26.53
C ARG A 313 -13.62 -13.08 27.01
N ILE A 314 -12.51 -13.28 26.29
CA ILE A 314 -11.26 -12.54 26.51
C ILE A 314 -11.01 -11.47 25.43
N PHE A 315 -11.75 -11.51 24.32
CA PHE A 315 -11.71 -10.52 23.25
C PHE A 315 -13.02 -9.72 23.18
N ASN A 316 -12.96 -8.54 22.57
CA ASN A 316 -14.11 -7.69 22.29
C ASN A 316 -14.86 -8.17 21.03
N SER A 317 -16.13 -7.76 20.93
CA SER A 317 -17.07 -8.04 19.84
C SER A 317 -17.45 -6.76 19.10
#